data_AF-A0A559TNY0-F1
#
_entry.id   AF-A0A559TNY0-F1
#
_cell.length_a   1.000
_cell.length_b   1.000
_cell.length_c   1.000
_cell.angle_alpha   90.00
_cell.angle_beta   90.00
_cell.angle_gamma   90.00
#
_symmetry.space_group_name_H-M   'P 1'
#
loop_
_entity.id
_entity.type
_entity.pdbx_description
1 polymer ?
#
loop_
_entity_poly.entity_id
_entity_poly.type
_entity_poly.pdbx_seq_one_letter_code
_entity_poly.pdbx_strand_id
1 'polypeptide(L)'
;MVLRVLPRKAWRTWRDWRRADDLQVPVSSTAVEDASRRFLLYGVLPLWVVPGLADWWMHRRTRIEHTSGTKESAVHALMMTEAGIPVVMGLLARVNPLVLTVMGGAALAHGATAVYDVSLAVGEREVRPIEQHVHSFLEVLPLTALAFTACLHADQVRSTLRGGPGAQDWRLLPKDHPLPAAYLAGLAGVIVAGVVVPYTEELLRCLRASAREAGPR
;
A
#
# COMPACT_ATOMS: atom_id res chain seq x y z
N MET A 1 -26.33 9.54 -16.60
CA MET A 1 -25.85 9.34 -17.98
C MET A 1 -24.38 9.75 -17.98
N VAL A 2 -23.36 8.91 -18.03
CA VAL A 2 -23.15 7.53 -18.46
C VAL A 2 -22.14 6.91 -17.50
N LEU A 3 -22.47 5.78 -16.85
CA LEU A 3 -21.45 4.91 -16.28
C LEU A 3 -20.63 4.44 -17.49
N ARG A 4 -19.41 4.94 -17.66
CA ARG A 4 -18.47 4.43 -18.66
C ARG A 4 -18.21 2.97 -18.31
N VAL A 5 -18.94 2.09 -18.99
CA VAL A 5 -18.73 0.65 -18.98
C VAL A 5 -17.26 0.43 -19.34
N LEU A 6 -16.50 -0.14 -18.41
CA LEU A 6 -15.13 -0.61 -18.65
C LEU A 6 -15.08 -1.28 -20.03
N PRO A 7 -14.08 -0.97 -20.88
CA PRO A 7 -14.03 -1.50 -22.23
C PRO A 7 -14.19 -3.02 -22.16
N ARG A 8 -15.11 -3.61 -22.95
CA ARG A 8 -15.51 -5.03 -22.89
C ARG A 8 -14.33 -6.01 -22.79
N LYS A 9 -13.17 -5.62 -23.33
CA LYS A 9 -11.88 -6.33 -23.22
C LYS A 9 -11.36 -6.39 -21.78
N ALA A 10 -11.29 -5.27 -21.06
CA ALA A 10 -10.88 -5.21 -19.67
C ALA A 10 -11.81 -6.03 -18.76
N TRP A 11 -13.12 -5.98 -19.01
CA TRP A 11 -14.10 -6.82 -18.30
C TRP A 11 -13.88 -8.32 -18.53
N ARG A 12 -13.61 -8.73 -19.77
CA ARG A 12 -13.30 -10.14 -20.10
C ARG A 12 -12.00 -10.59 -19.44
N THR A 13 -10.93 -9.79 -19.53
CA THR A 13 -9.64 -10.09 -18.88
C THR A 13 -9.79 -10.20 -17.37
N TRP A 14 -10.55 -9.29 -16.74
CA TRP A 14 -10.81 -9.35 -15.31
C TRP A 14 -11.61 -10.59 -14.92
N ARG A 15 -12.64 -10.95 -15.69
CA ARG A 15 -13.41 -12.18 -15.46
C ARG A 15 -12.55 -13.43 -15.61
N ASP A 16 -11.65 -13.44 -16.59
CA ASP A 16 -10.72 -14.55 -16.83
C ASP A 16 -9.68 -14.68 -15.70
N TRP A 17 -9.24 -13.54 -15.15
CA TRP A 17 -8.36 -13.47 -13.97
C TRP A 17 -9.06 -13.95 -12.67
N ARG A 18 -10.39 -14.02 -12.67
CA ARG A 18 -11.25 -14.27 -11.50
C ARG A 18 -11.99 -15.62 -11.56
N ARG A 19 -11.69 -16.50 -12.53
CA ARG A 19 -12.52 -17.70 -12.80
C ARG A 19 -12.58 -18.73 -11.67
N ALA A 20 -11.64 -18.69 -10.72
CA ALA A 20 -11.56 -19.67 -9.65
C ALA A 20 -12.41 -19.31 -8.43
N ASP A 21 -12.68 -20.31 -7.59
CA ASP A 21 -13.47 -20.15 -6.38
C ASP A 21 -12.79 -19.19 -5.39
N ASP A 22 -13.61 -18.32 -4.79
CA ASP A 22 -13.15 -17.30 -3.85
C ASP A 22 -12.48 -17.94 -2.62
N LEU A 23 -11.39 -17.32 -2.16
CA LEU A 23 -10.66 -17.71 -0.96
C LEU A 23 -11.59 -17.72 0.25
N GLN A 24 -11.72 -18.88 0.88
CA GLN A 24 -12.44 -19.03 2.14
C GLN A 24 -11.52 -18.68 3.30
N VAL A 25 -11.96 -17.74 4.15
CA VAL A 25 -11.26 -17.36 5.38
C VAL A 25 -12.23 -17.55 6.55
N PRO A 26 -12.40 -18.79 7.04
CA PRO A 26 -13.43 -19.11 8.04
C PRO A 26 -13.19 -18.34 9.34
N VAL A 27 -14.21 -17.65 9.84
CA VAL A 27 -14.10 -16.77 11.02
C VAL A 27 -13.87 -17.56 12.30
N SER A 28 -14.44 -18.77 12.40
CA SER A 28 -14.33 -19.66 13.57
C SER A 28 -13.05 -20.50 13.61
N SER A 29 -12.26 -20.53 12.53
CA SER A 29 -11.06 -21.34 12.47
C SER A 29 -9.95 -20.76 13.35
N THR A 30 -9.35 -21.58 14.21
CA THR A 30 -8.19 -21.23 15.03
C THR A 30 -6.86 -21.65 14.40
N ALA A 31 -6.88 -22.16 13.16
CA ALA A 31 -5.66 -22.50 12.43
C ALA A 31 -4.79 -21.25 12.24
N VAL A 32 -3.47 -21.41 12.41
CA VAL A 32 -2.50 -20.32 12.32
C VAL A 32 -2.56 -19.64 10.94
N GLU A 33 -2.72 -20.42 9.88
CA GLU A 33 -2.84 -19.93 8.50
C GLU A 33 -4.05 -18.99 8.34
N ASP A 34 -5.23 -19.41 8.80
CA ASP A 34 -6.45 -18.60 8.72
C ASP A 34 -6.37 -17.37 9.63
N ALA A 35 -5.80 -17.51 10.83
CA ALA A 35 -5.57 -16.39 11.74
C ALA A 35 -4.63 -15.35 11.12
N SER A 36 -3.56 -15.80 10.46
CA SER A 36 -2.58 -14.95 9.80
C SER A 36 -3.18 -14.22 8.59
N ARG A 37 -4.02 -14.91 7.80
CA ARG A 37 -4.78 -14.31 6.70
C ARG A 37 -5.76 -13.26 7.21
N ARG A 38 -6.53 -13.56 8.27
CA ARG A 38 -7.45 -12.57 8.88
C ARG A 38 -6.69 -11.38 9.43
N PHE A 39 -5.53 -11.59 10.04
CA PHE A 39 -4.71 -10.49 10.54
C PHE A 39 -4.20 -9.60 9.39
N LEU A 40 -3.74 -10.17 8.28
CA LEU A 40 -3.37 -9.39 7.10
C LEU A 40 -4.54 -8.57 6.53
N LEU A 41 -5.69 -9.23 6.33
CA LEU A 41 -6.84 -8.63 5.65
C LEU A 41 -7.61 -7.63 6.53
N TYR A 42 -7.83 -7.97 7.79
CA TYR A 42 -8.70 -7.21 8.69
C TYR A 42 -7.94 -6.52 9.83
N GLY A 43 -6.65 -6.81 10.01
CA GLY A 43 -5.78 -6.11 10.95
C GLY A 43 -4.88 -5.12 10.21
N VAL A 44 -3.88 -5.62 9.47
CA VAL A 44 -2.83 -4.82 8.83
C VAL A 44 -3.39 -3.80 7.84
N LEU A 45 -4.30 -4.19 6.94
CA LEU A 45 -4.84 -3.25 5.95
C LEU A 45 -5.63 -2.09 6.57
N PRO A 46 -6.58 -2.31 7.50
CA PRO A 46 -7.20 -1.21 8.24
C PRO A 46 -6.22 -0.38 9.06
N LEU A 47 -5.22 -1.03 9.68
CA LEU A 47 -4.14 -0.37 10.42
C LEU A 47 -3.25 0.50 9.54
N TRP A 48 -3.33 0.42 8.21
CA TRP A 48 -2.65 1.35 7.32
C TRP A 48 -3.43 2.67 7.15
N VAL A 49 -4.75 2.56 7.05
CA VAL A 49 -5.63 3.68 6.70
C VAL A 49 -5.78 4.66 7.86
N VAL A 50 -5.95 4.15 9.08
CA VAL A 50 -6.13 4.99 10.28
C VAL A 50 -4.93 5.90 10.55
N PRO A 51 -3.69 5.40 10.68
CA PRO A 51 -2.52 6.26 10.87
C PRO A 51 -2.23 7.13 9.65
N GLY A 52 -2.49 6.67 8.42
CA GLY A 52 -2.36 7.53 7.23
C GLY A 52 -3.32 8.73 7.27
N LEU A 53 -4.55 8.55 7.76
CA LEU A 53 -5.47 9.66 8.00
C LEU A 53 -5.02 10.57 9.14
N ALA A 54 -4.44 10.00 10.20
CA ALA A 54 -3.91 10.77 11.31
C ALA A 54 -2.73 11.64 10.87
N ASP A 55 -1.84 11.09 10.05
CA ASP A 55 -0.70 11.75 9.42
C ASP A 55 -1.14 12.93 8.54
N TRP A 56 -2.00 12.67 7.55
CA TRP A 56 -2.60 13.72 6.72
C TRP A 56 -3.27 14.84 7.55
N TRP A 57 -3.96 14.46 8.63
CA TRP A 57 -4.60 15.44 9.51
C TRP A 57 -3.58 16.29 10.27
N MET A 58 -2.45 15.72 10.69
CA MET A 58 -1.34 16.46 11.28
C MET A 58 -0.75 17.44 10.26
N HIS A 59 -0.49 17.02 9.03
CA HIS A 59 0.00 17.89 7.95
C HIS A 59 -0.95 19.05 7.65
N ARG A 60 -2.26 18.79 7.68
CA ARG A 60 -3.27 19.84 7.54
C ARG A 60 -3.22 20.84 8.70
N ARG A 61 -3.00 20.37 9.93
CA ARG A 61 -2.91 21.24 11.12
C ARG A 61 -1.62 22.05 11.16
N THR A 62 -0.50 21.47 10.74
CA THR A 62 0.81 22.14 10.68
C THR A 62 0.97 23.00 9.42
N ARG A 63 0.00 22.95 8.49
CA ARG A 63 0.02 23.67 7.22
C ARG A 63 1.29 23.36 6.44
N ILE A 64 1.50 22.07 6.19
CA ILE A 64 2.67 21.54 5.49
C ILE A 64 3.01 22.33 4.22
N GLU A 65 2.00 22.86 3.52
CA GLU A 65 2.13 23.68 2.32
C GLU A 65 2.97 24.95 2.46
N HIS A 66 3.16 25.45 3.68
CA HIS A 66 3.96 26.64 4.01
C HIS A 66 5.23 26.32 4.82
N THR A 67 5.57 25.03 4.93
CA THR A 67 6.80 24.57 5.58
C THR A 67 7.66 23.85 4.53
N SER A 68 7.72 22.53 4.57
CA SER A 68 8.43 21.68 3.59
C SER A 68 7.71 21.56 2.24
N GLY A 69 6.39 21.79 2.22
CA GLY A 69 5.58 21.99 1.03
C GLY A 69 5.52 20.79 0.09
N THR A 70 5.69 21.06 -1.21
CA THR A 70 5.50 20.04 -2.27
C THR A 70 6.55 18.92 -2.19
N LYS A 71 7.74 19.19 -1.66
CA LYS A 71 8.81 18.19 -1.57
C LYS A 71 8.40 17.04 -0.65
N GLU A 72 7.99 17.36 0.58
CA GLU A 72 7.56 16.35 1.57
C GLU A 72 6.31 15.62 1.08
N SER A 73 5.31 16.34 0.54
CA SER A 73 4.10 15.69 0.01
C SER A 73 4.37 14.75 -1.18
N ALA A 74 5.39 15.04 -2.00
CA ALA A 74 5.82 14.14 -3.08
C ALA A 74 6.51 12.87 -2.53
N VAL A 75 7.28 12.99 -1.44
CA VAL A 75 7.87 11.85 -0.75
C VAL A 75 6.77 10.96 -0.16
N HIS A 76 5.74 11.54 0.48
CA HIS A 76 4.59 10.78 0.94
C HIS A 76 3.91 10.01 -0.20
N ALA A 77 3.68 10.65 -1.35
CA ALA A 77 3.08 9.99 -2.52
C ALA A 77 3.96 8.84 -3.07
N LEU A 78 5.29 8.99 -3.03
CA LEU A 78 6.23 7.92 -3.36
C LEU A 78 6.10 6.76 -2.37
N MET A 79 6.12 7.02 -1.07
CA MET A 79 5.96 6.00 -0.02
C MET A 79 4.64 5.24 -0.15
N MET A 80 3.56 5.92 -0.50
CA MET A 80 2.26 5.29 -0.80
C MET A 80 2.32 4.37 -2.01
N THR A 81 3.10 4.73 -3.02
CA THR A 81 3.28 3.91 -4.22
C THR A 81 4.14 2.68 -3.92
N GLU A 82 5.25 2.87 -3.18
CA GLU A 82 6.14 1.81 -2.72
C GLU A 82 5.39 0.78 -1.86
N ALA A 83 4.46 1.21 -1.02
CA ALA A 83 3.58 0.33 -0.25
C ALA A 83 2.44 -0.28 -1.09
N GLY A 84 1.80 0.54 -1.91
CA GLY A 84 0.58 0.19 -2.64
C GLY A 84 0.80 -0.87 -3.71
N ILE A 85 1.94 -0.86 -4.41
CA ILE A 85 2.28 -1.86 -5.43
C ILE A 85 2.34 -3.29 -4.81
N PRO A 86 3.15 -3.54 -3.76
CA PRO A 86 3.13 -4.79 -2.99
C PRO A 86 1.75 -5.21 -2.52
N VAL A 87 0.95 -4.29 -1.98
CA VAL A 87 -0.40 -4.59 -1.50
C VAL A 87 -1.29 -5.07 -2.65
N VAL A 88 -1.31 -4.35 -3.78
CA VAL A 88 -2.10 -4.75 -4.96
C VAL A 88 -1.65 -6.10 -5.50
N MET A 89 -0.33 -6.34 -5.58
CA MET A 89 0.21 -7.64 -5.99
C MET A 89 -0.18 -8.75 -5.01
N GLY A 90 -0.06 -8.51 -3.71
CA GLY A 90 -0.44 -9.45 -2.66
C GLY A 90 -1.94 -9.78 -2.67
N LEU A 91 -2.81 -8.84 -3.07
CA LEU A 91 -4.26 -9.04 -3.16
C LEU A 91 -4.70 -9.75 -4.45
N LEU A 92 -4.04 -9.50 -5.57
CA LEU A 92 -4.52 -9.92 -6.90
C LEU A 92 -3.68 -11.02 -7.57
N ALA A 93 -2.39 -11.10 -7.25
CA ALA A 93 -1.48 -12.05 -7.85
C ALA A 93 -1.21 -13.25 -6.93
N ARG A 94 -0.89 -14.39 -7.56
CA ARG A 94 -0.32 -15.54 -6.87
C ARG A 94 1.00 -15.12 -6.27
N VAL A 95 1.21 -15.41 -4.98
CA VAL A 95 2.50 -15.18 -4.33
C VAL A 95 3.49 -16.21 -4.85
N ASN A 96 4.52 -15.74 -5.55
CA ASN A 96 5.63 -16.50 -6.11
C ASN A 96 6.94 -15.69 -5.96
N PRO A 97 8.10 -16.18 -6.42
CA PRO A 97 9.36 -15.45 -6.29
C PRO A 97 9.37 -14.05 -6.88
N LEU A 98 8.68 -13.80 -7.99
CA LEU A 98 8.49 -12.44 -8.51
C LEU A 98 7.80 -11.54 -7.49
N VAL A 99 6.64 -11.96 -6.97
CA VAL A 99 5.87 -11.17 -6.00
C VAL A 99 6.66 -10.94 -4.73
N LEU A 100 7.28 -11.98 -4.16
CA LEU A 100 8.08 -11.84 -2.93
C LEU A 100 9.29 -10.94 -3.13
N THR A 101 9.97 -11.01 -4.28
CA THR A 101 11.09 -10.12 -4.61
C THR A 101 10.62 -8.67 -4.71
N VAL A 102 9.48 -8.41 -5.37
CA VAL A 102 8.92 -7.05 -5.45
C VAL A 102 8.51 -6.54 -4.07
N MET A 103 7.83 -7.36 -3.25
CA MET A 103 7.45 -6.97 -1.89
C MET A 103 8.68 -6.66 -1.02
N GLY A 104 9.73 -7.50 -1.10
CA GLY A 104 10.98 -7.29 -0.36
C GLY A 104 11.74 -6.04 -0.82
N GLY A 105 11.92 -5.86 -2.13
CA GLY A 105 12.57 -4.68 -2.69
C GLY A 105 11.82 -3.39 -2.37
N ALA A 106 10.48 -3.42 -2.45
CA ALA A 106 9.65 -2.29 -2.10
C ALA A 106 9.69 -1.97 -0.60
N ALA A 107 9.73 -2.97 0.29
CA ALA A 107 9.88 -2.72 1.72
C ALA A 107 11.23 -2.08 2.07
N LEU A 108 12.31 -2.49 1.40
CA LEU A 108 13.62 -1.85 1.56
C LEU A 108 13.64 -0.42 1.01
N ALA A 109 13.07 -0.20 -0.17
CA ALA A 109 12.93 1.13 -0.75
C ALA A 109 12.11 2.04 0.17
N HIS A 110 10.97 1.54 0.66
CA HIS A 110 10.11 2.25 1.60
C HIS A 110 10.83 2.63 2.90
N GLY A 111 11.63 1.73 3.48
CA GLY A 111 12.44 2.07 4.66
C GLY A 111 13.48 3.16 4.36
N ALA A 112 14.14 3.11 3.20
CA ALA A 112 15.08 4.16 2.80
C ALA A 112 14.36 5.51 2.57
N THR A 113 13.20 5.48 1.93
CA THR A 113 12.36 6.66 1.69
C THR A 113 11.81 7.23 3.00
N ALA A 114 11.45 6.40 3.98
CA ALA A 114 11.05 6.83 5.32
C ALA A 114 12.17 7.56 6.07
N VAL A 115 13.41 7.05 6.00
CA VAL A 115 14.57 7.74 6.57
C VAL A 115 14.80 9.09 5.90
N TYR A 116 14.63 9.14 4.57
CA TYR A 116 14.75 10.38 3.81
C TYR A 116 13.65 11.38 4.19
N ASP A 117 12.41 10.92 4.32
CA ASP A 117 11.24 11.71 4.73
C ASP A 117 11.47 12.41 6.07
N VAL A 118 11.83 11.62 7.10
CA VAL A 118 12.13 12.17 8.43
C VAL A 118 13.29 13.17 8.36
N SER A 119 14.35 12.84 7.62
CA SER A 119 15.51 13.73 7.45
C SER A 119 15.15 15.06 6.78
N LEU A 120 14.23 15.03 5.80
CA LEU A 120 13.69 16.22 5.15
C LEU A 120 12.82 17.02 6.11
N ALA A 121 11.86 16.37 6.78
CA ALA A 121 10.89 17.02 7.64
C ALA A 121 11.56 17.74 8.82
N VAL A 122 12.49 17.08 9.54
CA VAL A 122 13.19 17.70 10.69
C VAL A 122 14.13 18.83 10.29
N GLY A 123 14.57 18.88 9.02
CA GLY A 123 15.37 19.97 8.48
C GLY A 123 14.56 21.23 8.19
N GLU A 124 13.26 21.09 7.94
CA GLU A 124 12.40 22.17 7.45
C GLU A 124 11.34 22.61 8.49
N ARG A 125 10.97 21.74 9.45
CA ARG A 125 9.93 22.01 10.45
C ARG A 125 10.12 21.20 11.74
N GLU A 126 9.39 21.60 12.78
CA GLU A 126 9.25 20.78 13.99
C GLU A 126 8.36 19.56 13.70
N VAL A 127 8.88 18.37 13.99
CA VAL A 127 8.13 17.09 13.96
C VAL A 127 7.81 16.69 15.40
N ARG A 128 6.51 16.58 15.73
CA ARG A 128 6.08 16.28 17.10
C ARG A 128 6.27 14.80 17.44
N PRO A 129 6.46 14.42 18.72
CA PRO A 129 6.62 13.01 19.10
C PRO A 129 5.47 12.10 18.66
N ILE A 130 4.23 12.60 18.70
CA ILE A 130 3.07 11.83 18.24
C ILE A 130 3.07 11.60 16.73
N GLU A 131 3.56 12.55 15.97
CA GLU A 131 3.70 12.47 14.52
C GLU A 131 4.77 11.45 14.15
N GLN A 132 5.93 11.53 14.82
CA GLN A 132 6.99 10.53 14.67
C GLN A 132 6.51 9.12 15.02
N HIS A 133 5.67 8.96 16.04
CA HIS A 133 5.11 7.65 16.39
C HIS A 133 4.16 7.11 15.31
N VAL A 134 3.35 7.98 14.71
CA VAL A 134 2.50 7.62 13.56
C VAL A 134 3.36 7.19 12.36
N HIS A 135 4.43 7.94 12.06
CA HIS A 135 5.38 7.61 10.99
C HIS A 135 6.07 6.27 11.22
N SER A 136 6.62 6.04 12.42
CA SER A 136 7.24 4.75 12.75
C SER A 136 6.27 3.59 12.68
N PHE A 137 4.98 3.81 12.99
CA PHE A 137 3.96 2.79 12.80
C PHE A 137 3.69 2.52 11.31
N LEU A 138 3.58 3.56 10.48
CA LEU A 138 3.40 3.40 9.03
C LEU A 138 4.59 2.71 8.37
N GLU A 139 5.82 3.03 8.80
CA GLU A 139 7.07 2.47 8.30
C GLU A 139 7.16 0.94 8.49
N VAL A 140 6.67 0.41 9.62
CA VAL A 140 6.80 -1.02 9.93
C VAL A 140 5.72 -1.89 9.26
N LEU A 141 4.62 -1.31 8.76
CA LEU A 141 3.52 -2.07 8.16
C LEU A 141 3.90 -2.84 6.88
N PRO A 142 4.66 -2.27 5.91
CA PRO A 142 5.18 -3.03 4.77
C PRO A 142 5.97 -4.27 5.18
N LEU A 143 6.87 -4.12 6.16
CA LEU A 143 7.67 -5.23 6.68
C LEU A 143 6.80 -6.28 7.38
N THR A 144 5.80 -5.84 8.14
CA THR A 144 4.83 -6.73 8.79
C THR A 144 4.03 -7.53 7.76
N ALA A 145 3.53 -6.87 6.71
CA ALA A 145 2.80 -7.53 5.63
C ALA A 145 3.69 -8.54 4.88
N LEU A 146 4.93 -8.17 4.59
CA LEU A 146 5.93 -9.05 3.99
C LEU A 146 6.21 -10.27 4.88
N ALA A 147 6.43 -10.07 6.18
CA ALA A 147 6.74 -11.15 7.13
C ALA A 147 5.61 -12.19 7.19
N PHE A 148 4.37 -11.75 7.37
CA PHE A 148 3.21 -12.66 7.40
C PHE A 148 3.00 -13.36 6.05
N THR A 149 3.18 -12.63 4.93
CA THR A 149 3.10 -13.22 3.59
C THR A 149 4.19 -14.27 3.38
N ALA A 150 5.42 -14.01 3.83
CA ALA A 150 6.53 -14.94 3.76
C ALA A 150 6.27 -16.21 4.59
N CYS A 151 5.72 -16.07 5.80
CA CYS A 151 5.32 -17.20 6.64
C CYS A 151 4.22 -18.04 5.98
N LEU A 152 3.20 -17.40 5.39
CA LEU A 152 2.13 -18.08 4.66
C LEU A 152 2.59 -18.77 3.37
N HIS A 153 3.74 -18.36 2.82
CA HIS A 153 4.26 -18.83 1.53
C HIS A 153 5.72 -19.30 1.65
N ALA A 154 6.04 -20.04 2.72
CA ALA A 154 7.41 -20.47 3.02
C ALA A 154 8.09 -21.27 1.88
N ASP A 155 7.32 -22.07 1.11
CA ASP A 155 7.84 -22.77 -0.06
C ASP A 155 8.27 -21.81 -1.17
N GLN A 156 7.53 -20.71 -1.34
CA GLN A 156 7.87 -19.67 -2.31
C GLN A 156 9.08 -18.89 -1.86
N VAL A 157 9.22 -18.60 -0.55
CA VAL A 157 10.45 -18.03 0.02
C VAL A 157 11.65 -18.93 -0.29
N ARG A 158 11.53 -20.24 -0.05
CA ARG A 158 12.58 -21.21 -0.39
C ARG A 158 12.89 -21.22 -1.89
N SER A 159 11.88 -21.11 -2.74
CA SER A 159 12.08 -21.02 -4.20
C SER A 159 12.84 -19.74 -4.58
N THR A 160 12.45 -18.59 -4.04
CA THR A 160 13.13 -17.30 -4.25
C THR A 160 14.61 -17.37 -3.87
N LEU A 161 14.92 -17.93 -2.69
CA LEU A 161 16.30 -18.09 -2.22
C LEU A 161 17.13 -19.05 -3.08
N ARG A 162 16.48 -19.93 -3.85
CA ARG A 162 17.12 -20.84 -4.80
C ARG A 162 17.14 -20.29 -6.24
N GLY A 163 16.82 -19.00 -6.43
CA GLY A 163 16.81 -18.33 -7.73
C GLY A 163 15.53 -18.52 -8.54
N GLY A 164 14.48 -19.10 -7.95
CA GLY A 164 13.20 -19.35 -8.62
C GLY A 164 13.32 -20.30 -9.82
N PRO A 165 13.70 -21.57 -9.61
CA PRO A 165 13.92 -22.54 -10.70
C PRO A 165 12.62 -22.98 -11.40
N GLY A 166 11.45 -22.68 -10.83
CA GLY A 166 10.17 -23.05 -11.39
C GLY A 166 9.80 -22.23 -12.63
N ALA A 167 9.19 -22.87 -13.64
CA ALA A 167 8.76 -22.22 -14.88
C ALA A 167 7.74 -21.07 -14.70
N GLN A 168 7.16 -20.93 -13.50
CA GLN A 168 6.15 -19.93 -13.16
C GLN A 168 6.64 -18.90 -12.13
N ASP A 169 7.88 -19.03 -11.65
CA ASP A 169 8.38 -18.29 -10.49
C ASP A 169 8.53 -16.79 -10.77
N TRP A 170 8.89 -16.45 -12.01
CA TRP A 170 9.15 -15.09 -12.48
C TRP A 170 8.02 -14.52 -13.34
N ARG A 171 6.78 -15.00 -13.14
CA ARG A 171 5.60 -14.59 -13.93
C ARG A 171 4.56 -13.96 -13.04
N LEU A 172 3.93 -12.86 -13.50
CA LEU A 172 2.77 -12.31 -12.82
C LEU A 172 1.54 -13.15 -13.18
N LEU A 173 1.01 -13.88 -12.20
CA LEU A 173 -0.10 -14.82 -12.38
C LEU A 173 -1.28 -14.46 -11.46
N PRO A 174 -2.53 -14.72 -11.85
CA PRO A 174 -3.68 -14.58 -10.97
C PRO A 174 -3.58 -15.52 -9.76
N LYS A 175 -4.20 -15.14 -8.64
CA LYS A 175 -4.38 -16.06 -7.50
C LYS A 175 -5.17 -17.29 -7.92
N ASP A 176 -4.78 -18.43 -7.38
CA ASP A 176 -5.55 -19.68 -7.50
C ASP A 176 -6.89 -19.59 -6.80
N HIS A 177 -6.93 -18.89 -5.66
CA HIS A 177 -8.16 -18.56 -4.93
C HIS A 177 -8.22 -17.04 -4.75
N PRO A 178 -8.94 -16.30 -5.62
CA PRO A 178 -9.03 -14.85 -5.52
C PRO A 178 -9.81 -14.42 -4.28
N LEU A 179 -9.59 -13.18 -3.81
CA LEU A 179 -10.40 -12.61 -2.75
C LEU A 179 -11.82 -12.26 -3.26
N PRO A 180 -12.86 -12.36 -2.39
CA PRO A 180 -14.22 -12.02 -2.77
C PRO A 180 -14.33 -10.63 -3.40
N ALA A 181 -15.16 -10.49 -4.45
CA ALA A 181 -15.29 -9.22 -5.19
C ALA A 181 -15.77 -8.09 -4.27
N ALA A 182 -16.75 -8.40 -3.41
CA ALA A 182 -17.30 -7.45 -2.46
C ALA A 182 -16.22 -6.94 -1.48
N TYR A 183 -15.34 -7.83 -1.01
CA TYR A 183 -14.22 -7.45 -0.14
C TYR A 183 -13.25 -6.52 -0.87
N LEU A 184 -12.80 -6.88 -2.07
CA LEU A 184 -11.89 -6.03 -2.86
C LEU A 184 -12.50 -4.67 -3.20
N ALA A 185 -13.79 -4.63 -3.53
CA ALA A 185 -14.50 -3.38 -3.81
C ALA A 185 -14.63 -2.51 -2.55
N GLY A 186 -14.97 -3.11 -1.41
CA GLY A 186 -15.03 -2.41 -0.13
C GLY A 186 -13.67 -1.84 0.28
N LEU A 187 -12.62 -2.67 0.20
CA LEU A 187 -11.25 -2.25 0.47
C LEU A 187 -10.79 -1.13 -0.47
N ALA A 188 -11.08 -1.24 -1.77
CA ALA A 188 -10.77 -0.18 -2.73
C ALA A 188 -11.50 1.13 -2.38
N GLY A 189 -12.76 1.06 -1.95
CA GLY A 189 -13.51 2.23 -1.47
C GLY A 189 -12.86 2.87 -0.24
N VAL A 190 -12.43 2.07 0.73
CA VAL A 190 -11.74 2.53 1.93
C VAL A 190 -10.39 3.17 1.58
N ILE A 191 -9.59 2.56 0.71
CA ILE A 191 -8.30 3.10 0.26
C ILE A 191 -8.52 4.42 -0.50
N VAL A 192 -9.50 4.48 -1.40
CA VAL A 192 -9.77 5.72 -2.13
C VAL A 192 -10.16 6.85 -1.17
N ALA A 193 -11.09 6.58 -0.24
CA ALA A 193 -11.59 7.59 0.69
C ALA A 193 -10.54 7.99 1.76
N GLY A 194 -9.78 7.03 2.27
CA GLY A 194 -8.88 7.22 3.40
C GLY A 194 -7.42 7.47 3.04
N VAL A 195 -7.02 7.24 1.79
CA VAL A 195 -5.61 7.33 1.35
C VAL A 195 -5.49 8.21 0.11
N VAL A 196 -6.15 7.82 -0.99
CA VAL A 196 -5.98 8.53 -2.28
C VAL A 196 -6.52 9.96 -2.20
N VAL A 197 -7.74 10.15 -1.71
CA VAL A 197 -8.36 11.49 -1.63
C VAL A 197 -7.57 12.42 -0.69
N PRO A 198 -7.24 12.05 0.56
CA PRO A 198 -6.49 12.91 1.47
C PRO A 198 -5.12 13.35 0.93
N TYR A 199 -4.31 12.41 0.45
CA TYR A 199 -2.95 12.74 -0.01
C TYR A 199 -2.94 13.44 -1.37
N THR A 200 -3.95 13.21 -2.22
CA THR A 200 -4.16 14.05 -3.41
C THR A 200 -4.53 15.48 -3.00
N GLU A 201 -5.39 15.65 -1.99
CA GLU A 201 -5.75 16.97 -1.47
C GLU A 201 -4.55 17.71 -0.88
N GLU A 202 -3.69 17.03 -0.11
CA GLU A 202 -2.44 17.58 0.41
C GLU A 202 -1.51 18.04 -0.72
N LEU A 203 -1.22 17.15 -1.68
CA LEU A 203 -0.34 17.48 -2.80
C LEU A 203 -0.86 18.69 -3.60
N LEU A 204 -2.16 18.73 -3.88
CA LEU A 204 -2.78 19.86 -4.57
C LEU A 204 -2.72 21.15 -3.72
N ARG A 205 -2.85 21.05 -2.40
CA ARG A 205 -2.71 22.20 -1.49
C ARG A 205 -1.28 22.76 -1.53
N CYS A 206 -0.26 21.90 -1.48
CA CYS A 206 1.14 22.28 -1.61
C CYS A 206 1.47 22.89 -2.97
N LEU A 207 1.01 22.29 -4.07
CA LEU A 207 1.22 22.83 -5.42
C LEU A 207 0.58 24.21 -5.61
N ARG A 208 -0.62 24.42 -5.06
CA ARG A 208 -1.30 25.73 -5.11
C ARG A 208 -0.57 26.79 -4.29
N ALA A 209 -0.04 26.45 -3.12
CA ALA A 209 0.74 27.37 -2.31
C ALA A 209 2.03 27.79 -3.04
N SER A 210 2.78 26.80 -3.56
CA SER A 210 4.00 27.05 -4.34
C SER A 210 3.76 27.93 -5.58
N ALA A 211 2.66 27.69 -6.31
CA ALA A 211 2.30 28.51 -7.47
C ALA A 211 1.97 29.97 -7.11
N ARG A 212 1.41 30.23 -5.92
CA ARG A 212 1.11 31.59 -5.45
C ARG A 212 2.38 32.33 -5.05
N GLU A 213 3.33 31.65 -4.45
CA GLU A 213 4.63 32.22 -4.05
C GLU A 213 5.54 32.52 -5.25
N ALA A 214 5.38 31.76 -6.34
CA ALA A 214 6.08 31.97 -7.60
C ALA A 214 5.45 33.04 -8.52
N GLY A 215 4.29 33.60 -8.16
CA GLY A 215 3.63 34.67 -8.92
C GLY A 215 4.44 35.98 -8.93
N PRO A 216 4.20 36.90 -9.89
CA PRO A 216 4.96 38.15 -9.98
C PRO A 216 4.81 38.95 -8.68
N ARG A 217 5.94 39.31 -8.06
CA ARG A 217 6.00 40.26 -6.94
C ARG A 217 5.72 41.68 -7.41
#